data_AF-A0A7V4G059-F1
#
_entry.id   AF-A0A7V4G059-F1
#
_cell.length_a   1.000
_cell.length_b   1.000
_cell.length_c   1.000
_cell.angle_alpha   90.00
_cell.angle_beta   90.00
_cell.angle_gamma   90.00
#
_symmetry.space_group_name_H-M   'P 1'
#
loop_
_entity.id
_entity.type
_entity.pdbx_description
1 polymer ?
#
loop_
_entity_poly.entity_id
_entity_poly.type
_entity_poly.pdbx_seq_one_letter_code
_entity_poly.pdbx_strand_id
1 'polypeptide(L)'
;MVSWIVRWNGSSRSSRPKSVERGRVLSSCEDGVALEGGEDRMQREPVVAGMFYPADPGQARSVVVRLLDQAKAAVPADGFFAGIVPHAGWTYSGATAAKTFAALAASGTPATVVILGAVHSWGVNRPTVYARGAWGTPLGAVGVDEALAADIIRLGTGRIADRVRAHAEEHSIEVQLPFIKYLFPQARIVPLMVPPTEDAVAVGELVAE
;
A
#
# COMPACT_ATOMS: atom_id res chain seq x y z
N MET A 1 -9.44 3.69 -16.14
CA MET A 1 -8.59 2.72 -15.42
C MET A 1 -7.47 3.49 -14.73
N VAL A 2 -7.68 3.81 -13.45
CA VAL A 2 -6.74 4.57 -12.62
C VAL A 2 -6.72 3.97 -11.21
N SER A 3 -5.57 4.03 -10.54
CA SER A 3 -5.43 3.77 -9.10
C SER A 3 -5.01 5.07 -8.41
N TRP A 4 -5.47 5.30 -7.19
CA TRP A 4 -5.07 6.44 -6.38
C TRP A 4 -4.09 6.01 -5.31
N ILE A 5 -3.10 6.86 -5.04
CA ILE A 5 -2.09 6.63 -4.03
C ILE A 5 -2.10 7.82 -3.09
N VAL A 6 -2.19 7.57 -1.79
CA VAL A 6 -2.11 8.57 -0.73
C VAL A 6 -0.97 8.20 0.21
N ARG A 7 -0.11 9.17 0.51
CA ARG A 7 0.94 9.04 1.52
C ARG A 7 0.34 9.24 2.90
N TRP A 8 0.62 8.35 3.85
CA TRP A 8 0.24 8.53 5.24
C TRP A 8 1.49 8.55 6.14
N ASN A 9 1.67 9.63 6.88
CA ASN A 9 2.78 9.81 7.83
C ASN A 9 2.34 9.77 9.31
N GLY A 10 1.07 9.49 9.59
CA GLY A 10 0.51 9.57 10.94
C GLY A 10 0.28 11.02 11.40
N SER A 11 -0.97 11.33 11.78
CA SER A 11 -1.42 12.51 12.55
C SER A 11 -0.76 13.87 12.22
N SER A 12 -1.42 14.65 11.38
CA SER A 12 -1.39 16.12 11.46
C SER A 12 -2.31 16.61 12.60
N ARG A 13 -1.97 16.31 13.86
CA ARG A 13 -2.67 16.90 15.01
C ARG A 13 -1.72 17.67 15.94
N SER A 14 -2.01 18.97 16.00
CA SER A 14 -1.62 19.98 16.96
C SER A 14 -1.30 19.44 18.37
N SER A 15 -0.13 19.82 18.87
CA SER A 15 0.41 19.44 20.18
C SER A 15 -0.22 20.25 21.32
N ARG A 16 -0.82 19.55 22.29
CA ARG A 16 -0.89 20.00 23.69
C ARG A 16 -0.51 18.86 24.62
N PRO A 17 0.34 19.09 25.65
CA PRO A 17 0.92 18.03 26.45
C PRO A 17 0.00 17.64 27.62
N LYS A 18 0.02 16.37 28.00
CA LYS A 18 -0.41 15.91 29.33
C LYS A 18 0.74 15.14 30.00
N SER A 19 0.95 15.49 31.25
CA SER A 19 2.04 15.12 32.15
C SER A 19 1.85 13.77 32.85
N VAL A 20 2.98 13.05 33.03
CA VAL A 20 3.48 12.29 34.21
C VAL A 20 2.56 11.19 34.79
N GLU A 21 2.98 9.92 34.90
CA GLU A 21 3.79 9.39 36.02
C GLU A 21 4.61 8.13 35.69
N ARG A 22 5.70 7.96 36.45
CA ARG A 22 6.63 6.82 36.44
C ARG A 22 6.15 5.73 37.40
N GLY A 23 6.20 4.48 36.98
CA GLY A 23 6.16 3.32 37.87
C GLY A 23 7.22 2.30 37.46
N ARG A 24 8.12 1.94 38.38
CA ARG A 24 9.23 1.00 38.21
C ARG A 24 8.95 -0.22 39.08
N VAL A 25 8.95 -1.43 38.52
CA VAL A 25 9.15 -2.68 39.26
C VAL A 25 9.98 -3.64 38.39
N LEU A 26 10.93 -4.32 39.04
CA LEU A 26 11.99 -5.17 38.49
C LEU A 26 11.60 -6.67 38.51
N SER A 27 12.34 -7.46 37.71
CA SER A 27 12.72 -8.88 37.92
C SER A 27 11.60 -9.92 37.69
N SER A 28 11.80 -11.08 37.04
CA SER A 28 13.00 -11.90 36.79
C SER A 28 12.85 -12.72 35.49
N CYS A 29 13.99 -13.16 34.97
CA CYS A 29 14.16 -14.19 33.95
C CYS A 29 13.68 -15.55 34.45
N GLU A 30 12.92 -16.30 33.62
CA GLU A 30 12.94 -17.76 33.59
C GLU A 30 12.71 -18.24 32.15
N ASP A 31 13.46 -19.28 31.80
CA ASP A 31 13.65 -19.86 30.49
C ASP A 31 12.36 -20.45 29.89
N GLY A 32 12.03 -20.03 28.67
CA GLY A 32 10.96 -20.58 27.86
C GLY A 32 11.48 -20.89 26.46
N VAL A 33 11.59 -22.18 26.16
CA VAL A 33 11.97 -22.78 24.88
C VAL A 33 11.36 -22.01 23.71
N ALA A 34 12.20 -21.47 22.83
CA ALA A 34 11.80 -20.86 21.57
C ALA A 34 11.19 -21.96 20.68
N LEU A 35 9.87 -22.04 20.70
CA LEU A 35 9.14 -22.66 19.59
C LEU A 35 9.31 -21.70 18.41
N GLU A 36 10.13 -22.08 17.44
CA GLU A 36 10.11 -21.48 16.11
C GLU A 36 8.74 -21.75 15.48
N GLY A 37 7.76 -20.95 15.90
CA GLY A 37 6.50 -20.80 15.21
C GLY A 37 6.78 -20.02 13.94
N GLY A 38 6.96 -20.74 12.83
CA GLY A 38 6.71 -20.15 11.52
C GLY A 38 5.28 -19.63 11.53
N GLU A 39 5.09 -18.34 11.82
CA GLU A 39 3.86 -17.65 11.51
C GLU A 39 3.64 -17.87 10.01
N ASP A 40 2.62 -18.65 9.67
CA ASP A 40 2.05 -18.67 8.32
C ASP A 40 1.56 -17.25 8.04
N ARG A 41 2.50 -16.39 7.63
CA ARG A 41 2.25 -14.99 7.34
C ARG A 41 1.40 -14.97 6.09
N MET A 42 0.11 -14.74 6.28
CA MET A 42 -0.87 -14.61 5.20
C MET A 42 -0.32 -13.64 4.14
N GLN A 43 0.24 -14.20 3.06
CA GLN A 43 0.86 -13.43 1.99
C GLN A 43 0.08 -13.70 0.70
N ARG A 44 -0.38 -12.63 0.07
CA ARG A 44 -0.95 -12.69 -1.28
C ARG A 44 0.19 -12.72 -2.29
N GLU A 45 0.38 -13.83 -2.97
CA GLU A 45 1.34 -13.93 -4.08
C GLU A 45 0.95 -13.02 -5.25
N PRO A 46 1.93 -12.50 -6.02
CA PRO A 46 1.64 -11.70 -7.19
C PRO A 46 1.01 -12.58 -8.28
N VAL A 47 -0.12 -12.16 -8.83
CA VAL A 47 -0.89 -12.94 -9.83
C VAL A 47 -0.66 -12.47 -11.26
N VAL A 48 -0.03 -11.29 -11.45
CA VAL A 48 0.29 -10.77 -12.79
C VAL A 48 1.79 -10.57 -13.03
N ALA A 49 2.65 -11.01 -12.11
CA ALA A 49 4.08 -11.13 -12.38
C ALA A 49 4.34 -12.11 -13.54
N GLY A 50 5.22 -11.75 -14.46
CA GLY A 50 5.46 -12.46 -15.72
C GLY A 50 4.50 -12.07 -16.86
N MET A 51 3.40 -11.37 -16.56
CA MET A 51 2.42 -10.91 -17.56
C MET A 51 2.40 -9.38 -17.68
N PHE A 52 2.20 -8.68 -16.57
CA PHE A 52 2.09 -7.22 -16.54
C PHE A 52 3.44 -6.56 -16.28
N TYR A 53 4.33 -7.26 -15.59
CA TYR A 53 5.69 -6.85 -15.29
C TYR A 53 6.57 -8.09 -15.12
N PRO A 54 7.91 -8.02 -15.23
CA PRO A 54 8.77 -9.20 -15.14
C PRO A 54 8.63 -9.93 -13.80
N ALA A 55 8.60 -11.27 -13.84
CA ALA A 55 8.62 -12.09 -12.62
C ALA A 55 10.03 -12.24 -12.04
N ASP A 56 11.07 -12.16 -12.88
CA ASP A 56 12.46 -12.23 -12.43
C ASP A 56 12.83 -10.97 -11.62
N PRO A 57 13.37 -11.11 -10.38
CA PRO A 57 13.72 -9.98 -9.52
C PRO A 57 14.70 -8.99 -10.17
N GLY A 58 15.71 -9.49 -10.89
CA GLY A 58 16.72 -8.66 -11.55
C GLY A 58 16.13 -7.82 -12.68
N GLN A 59 15.32 -8.44 -13.53
CA GLN A 59 14.62 -7.75 -14.62
C GLN A 59 13.59 -6.76 -14.09
N ALA A 60 12.79 -7.15 -13.09
CA ALA A 60 11.79 -6.27 -12.47
C ALA A 60 12.47 -5.01 -11.90
N ARG A 61 13.57 -5.18 -11.15
CA ARG A 61 14.35 -4.08 -10.59
C ARG A 61 14.91 -3.18 -11.68
N SER A 62 15.51 -3.77 -12.71
CA SER A 62 16.09 -3.02 -13.83
C SER A 62 15.05 -2.15 -14.55
N VAL A 63 13.86 -2.70 -14.80
CA VAL A 63 12.76 -1.94 -15.42
C VAL A 63 12.28 -0.81 -14.51
N VAL A 64 12.08 -1.04 -13.21
CA VAL A 64 11.69 0.01 -12.25
C VAL A 64 12.72 1.15 -12.25
N VAL A 65 14.01 0.83 -12.12
CA VAL A 65 15.11 1.82 -12.15
C VAL A 65 15.05 2.65 -13.41
N ARG A 66 15.00 1.99 -14.58
CA ARG A 66 14.95 2.67 -15.89
C ARG A 66 13.77 3.62 -16.00
N LEU A 67 12.57 3.16 -15.62
CA LEU A 67 11.35 3.98 -15.71
C LEU A 67 11.41 5.19 -14.76
N LEU A 68 11.93 5.01 -13.55
CA LEU A 68 12.11 6.10 -12.58
C LEU A 68 13.17 7.10 -13.03
N ASP A 69 14.29 6.64 -13.60
CA ASP A 69 15.34 7.51 -14.13
C ASP A 69 14.83 8.36 -15.30
N GLN A 70 14.02 7.78 -16.20
CA GLN A 70 13.36 8.52 -17.27
C GLN A 70 12.34 9.55 -16.75
N ALA A 71 11.70 9.27 -15.61
CA ALA A 71 10.73 10.16 -15.00
C ALA A 71 11.35 11.39 -14.31
N LYS A 72 12.59 11.30 -13.80
CA LYS A 72 13.27 12.37 -13.04
C LYS A 72 13.33 13.71 -13.78
N ALA A 73 13.45 13.68 -15.11
CA ALA A 73 13.52 14.89 -15.93
C ALA A 73 12.23 15.74 -15.93
N ALA A 74 11.12 15.19 -15.44
CA ALA A 74 9.80 15.82 -15.47
C ALA A 74 9.16 15.98 -14.08
N VAL A 75 9.93 15.83 -12.99
CA VAL A 75 9.39 15.92 -11.64
C VAL A 75 9.11 17.39 -11.29
N PRO A 76 7.85 17.77 -10.99
CA PRO A 76 7.52 19.12 -10.52
C PRO A 76 8.11 19.38 -9.12
N ALA A 77 7.90 20.59 -8.58
CA ALA A 77 8.25 20.92 -7.20
C ALA A 77 7.69 19.92 -6.19
N ASP A 78 8.34 19.82 -5.03
CA ASP A 78 7.94 18.95 -3.92
C ASP A 78 6.60 19.35 -3.29
N GLY A 79 6.05 18.48 -2.44
CA GLY A 79 4.81 18.74 -1.69
C GLY A 79 3.60 17.92 -2.14
N PHE A 80 3.78 16.90 -2.98
CA PHE A 80 2.71 15.97 -3.35
C PHE A 80 2.42 14.98 -2.22
N PHE A 81 1.15 14.92 -1.83
CA PHE A 81 0.64 13.97 -0.84
C PHE A 81 -0.09 12.78 -1.47
N ALA A 82 -0.60 12.95 -2.69
CA ALA A 82 -1.34 11.94 -3.41
C ALA A 82 -1.08 12.01 -4.92
N GLY A 83 -1.40 10.92 -5.62
CA GLY A 83 -1.25 10.83 -7.06
C GLY A 83 -2.18 9.79 -7.69
N ILE A 84 -2.42 9.95 -8.99
CA ILE A 84 -3.18 9.01 -9.81
C ILE A 84 -2.21 8.29 -10.73
N VAL A 85 -2.34 6.96 -10.83
CA VAL A 85 -1.50 6.13 -11.69
C VAL A 85 -2.33 5.17 -12.54
N PRO A 86 -1.94 4.89 -13.79
CA PRO A 86 -2.52 3.80 -14.58
C PRO A 86 -2.03 2.43 -14.06
N HIS A 87 -2.81 1.37 -14.29
CA HIS A 87 -2.50 0.01 -13.82
C HIS A 87 -2.53 -1.08 -14.91
N ALA A 88 -2.37 -0.72 -16.18
CA ALA A 88 -2.07 -1.72 -17.22
C ALA A 88 -0.63 -2.28 -17.07
N GLY A 89 -0.24 -3.27 -17.87
CA GLY A 89 1.14 -3.77 -17.89
C GLY A 89 2.18 -2.68 -18.15
N TRP A 90 3.37 -2.81 -17.58
CA TRP A 90 4.42 -1.79 -17.55
C TRP A 90 4.89 -1.35 -18.93
N THR A 91 4.81 -2.23 -19.94
CA THR A 91 5.09 -1.87 -21.35
C THR A 91 4.23 -0.70 -21.82
N TYR A 92 2.99 -0.58 -21.32
CA TYR A 92 2.04 0.46 -21.72
C TYR A 92 1.96 1.60 -20.70
N SER A 93 1.95 1.26 -19.41
CA SER A 93 1.59 2.20 -18.34
C SER A 93 2.78 2.63 -17.48
N GLY A 94 3.88 1.87 -17.49
CA GLY A 94 4.95 1.96 -16.50
C GLY A 94 5.66 3.31 -16.52
N ALA A 95 5.89 3.87 -17.70
CA ALA A 95 6.51 5.20 -17.84
C ALA A 95 5.64 6.32 -17.26
N THR A 96 4.32 6.21 -17.39
CA THR A 96 3.38 7.19 -16.82
C THR A 96 3.27 7.01 -15.30
N ALA A 97 3.14 5.77 -14.81
CA ALA A 97 3.11 5.49 -13.37
C ALA A 97 4.40 5.98 -12.68
N ALA A 98 5.57 5.76 -13.31
CA ALA A 98 6.86 6.20 -12.78
C ALA A 98 6.97 7.72 -12.57
N LYS A 99 6.31 8.53 -13.42
CA LYS A 99 6.26 9.99 -13.23
C LYS A 99 5.58 10.38 -11.91
N THR A 100 4.41 9.80 -11.64
CA THR A 100 3.69 10.04 -10.38
C THR A 100 4.52 9.55 -9.19
N PHE A 101 5.10 8.34 -9.27
CA PHE A 101 5.92 7.80 -8.19
C PHE A 101 7.19 8.60 -7.93
N ALA A 102 7.86 9.10 -8.98
CA ALA A 102 9.03 9.96 -8.83
C ALA A 102 8.67 11.28 -8.14
N ALA A 103 7.54 11.90 -8.50
CA ALA A 103 7.05 13.11 -7.85
C ALA A 103 6.67 12.89 -6.37
N LEU A 104 6.02 11.76 -6.05
CA LEU A 104 5.73 11.40 -4.66
C LEU A 104 7.01 11.14 -3.86
N ALA A 105 7.98 10.44 -4.43
CA ALA A 105 9.26 10.17 -3.77
C ALA A 105 10.07 11.44 -3.51
N ALA A 106 10.03 12.41 -4.42
CA ALA A 106 10.64 13.72 -4.23
C ALA A 106 10.01 14.50 -3.05
N SER A 107 8.75 14.21 -2.73
CA SER A 107 8.05 14.84 -1.61
C SER A 107 8.35 14.16 -0.26
N GLY A 108 9.10 13.05 -0.26
CA GLY A 108 9.62 12.33 0.91
C GLY A 108 9.13 10.89 1.05
N THR A 109 9.56 10.22 2.13
CA THR A 109 9.29 8.79 2.36
C THR A 109 8.04 8.58 3.25
N PRO A 110 6.99 7.89 2.77
CA PRO A 110 5.84 7.49 3.58
C PRO A 110 6.18 6.35 4.55
N ALA A 111 5.54 6.35 5.73
CA ALA A 111 5.48 5.16 6.58
C ALA A 111 4.45 4.16 6.01
N THR A 112 3.32 4.67 5.52
CA THR A 112 2.24 3.87 4.93
C THR A 112 1.75 4.50 3.64
N VAL A 113 1.44 3.66 2.65
CA VAL A 113 0.86 4.05 1.37
C VAL A 113 -0.54 3.46 1.25
N VAL A 114 -1.57 4.31 1.25
CA VAL A 114 -2.95 3.87 0.99
C VAL A 114 -3.17 3.83 -0.52
N ILE A 115 -3.59 2.70 -1.05
CA ILE A 115 -3.79 2.50 -2.49
C ILE A 115 -5.26 2.20 -2.74
N LEU A 116 -5.94 3.10 -3.44
CA LEU A 116 -7.32 2.90 -3.90
C LEU A 116 -7.29 2.28 -5.30
N GLY A 117 -7.52 0.97 -5.35
CA GLY A 117 -7.54 0.20 -6.58
C GLY A 117 -8.91 0.16 -7.25
N ALA A 118 -8.91 0.05 -8.57
CA ALA A 118 -10.12 -0.31 -9.30
C ALA A 118 -10.54 -1.77 -9.02
N VAL A 119 -11.76 -2.10 -9.42
CA VAL A 119 -12.36 -3.43 -9.29
C VAL A 119 -12.63 -4.01 -10.67
N HIS A 120 -11.97 -5.12 -11.00
CA HIS A 120 -12.16 -5.91 -12.22
C HIS A 120 -12.79 -7.28 -11.93
N SER A 121 -12.90 -7.67 -10.66
CA SER A 121 -13.56 -8.90 -10.24
C SER A 121 -15.08 -8.76 -10.20
N TRP A 122 -15.78 -9.77 -10.73
CA TRP A 122 -17.23 -9.85 -10.63
C TRP A 122 -17.71 -9.99 -9.18
N GLY A 123 -18.85 -9.36 -8.86
CA GLY A 123 -19.49 -9.50 -7.55
C GLY A 123 -18.90 -8.65 -6.42
N VAL A 124 -17.87 -7.85 -6.69
CA VAL A 124 -17.32 -6.87 -5.74
C VAL A 124 -17.97 -5.51 -6.00
N ASN A 125 -19.09 -5.25 -5.34
CA ASN A 125 -19.90 -4.03 -5.51
C ASN A 125 -19.78 -3.04 -4.33
N ARG A 126 -18.91 -3.34 -3.36
CA ARG A 126 -18.68 -2.51 -2.17
C ARG A 126 -17.17 -2.31 -1.97
N PRO A 127 -16.73 -1.13 -1.50
CA PRO A 127 -15.35 -0.92 -1.09
C PRO A 127 -14.83 -2.05 -0.19
N THR A 128 -13.65 -2.57 -0.51
CA THR A 128 -13.13 -3.78 0.11
C THR A 128 -11.63 -3.65 0.39
N VAL A 129 -11.23 -3.86 1.64
CA VAL A 129 -9.84 -3.82 2.09
C VAL A 129 -9.28 -5.24 2.26
N TYR A 130 -7.96 -5.38 2.03
CA TYR A 130 -7.18 -6.52 2.49
C TYR A 130 -6.46 -6.10 3.77
N ALA A 131 -7.02 -6.42 4.94
CA ALA A 131 -6.66 -5.73 6.18
C ALA A 131 -5.43 -6.28 6.94
N ARG A 132 -4.90 -7.45 6.55
CA ARG A 132 -3.85 -8.15 7.32
C ARG A 132 -2.77 -8.72 6.42
N GLY A 133 -1.62 -9.10 6.98
CA GLY A 133 -0.61 -9.86 6.24
C GLY A 133 0.23 -9.03 5.29
N ALA A 134 0.56 -9.58 4.12
CA ALA A 134 1.45 -8.95 3.15
C ALA A 134 1.09 -9.26 1.69
N TRP A 135 1.61 -8.45 0.77
CA TRP A 135 1.52 -8.67 -0.67
C TRP A 135 2.91 -8.93 -1.23
N GLY A 136 3.08 -10.07 -1.90
CA GLY A 136 4.31 -10.48 -2.55
C GLY A 136 4.58 -9.67 -3.81
N THR A 137 5.86 -9.42 -4.08
CA THR A 137 6.35 -8.85 -5.35
C THR A 137 7.68 -9.52 -5.72
N PRO A 138 8.13 -9.44 -6.98
CA PRO A 138 9.49 -9.87 -7.35
C PRO A 138 10.61 -9.15 -6.58
N LEU A 139 10.33 -8.00 -5.97
CA LEU A 139 11.28 -7.21 -5.18
C LEU A 139 11.14 -7.47 -3.66
N GLY A 140 10.34 -8.47 -3.28
CA GLY A 140 10.04 -8.83 -1.89
C GLY A 140 8.65 -8.36 -1.45
N ALA A 141 8.25 -8.85 -0.27
CA ALA A 141 6.93 -8.56 0.29
C ALA A 141 6.77 -7.11 0.76
N VAL A 142 5.52 -6.62 0.66
CA VAL A 142 5.05 -5.33 1.20
C VAL A 142 3.99 -5.63 2.26
N GLY A 143 4.26 -5.27 3.52
CA GLY A 143 3.35 -5.55 4.63
C GLY A 143 2.12 -4.62 4.63
N VAL A 144 0.98 -5.13 5.06
CA VAL A 144 -0.25 -4.35 5.23
C VAL A 144 -0.21 -3.58 6.55
N ASP A 145 -0.49 -2.29 6.58
CA ASP A 145 -0.69 -1.54 7.82
C ASP A 145 -2.02 -1.96 8.47
N GLU A 146 -1.97 -3.00 9.31
CA GLU A 146 -3.16 -3.60 9.92
C GLU A 146 -3.86 -2.64 10.88
N ALA A 147 -3.11 -1.76 11.55
CA ALA A 147 -3.68 -0.79 12.47
C ALA A 147 -4.49 0.26 11.69
N LEU A 148 -3.90 0.84 10.64
CA LEU A 148 -4.60 1.80 9.78
C LEU A 148 -5.77 1.15 9.03
N ALA A 149 -5.60 -0.08 8.55
CA ALA A 149 -6.69 -0.82 7.91
C ALA A 149 -7.87 -1.06 8.87
N ALA A 150 -7.59 -1.41 10.14
CA ALA A 150 -8.62 -1.57 11.16
C ALA A 150 -9.35 -0.25 11.46
N ASP A 151 -8.63 0.87 11.52
CA ASP A 151 -9.24 2.19 11.68
C ASP A 151 -10.13 2.58 10.50
N ILE A 152 -9.68 2.33 9.27
CA ILE A 152 -10.48 2.57 8.06
C ILE A 152 -11.77 1.73 8.06
N ILE A 153 -11.69 0.45 8.43
CA ILE A 153 -12.88 -0.41 8.57
C ILE A 153 -13.83 0.15 9.62
N ARG A 154 -13.30 0.56 10.78
CA ARG A 154 -14.09 1.09 11.89
C ARG A 154 -14.81 2.38 11.51
N LEU A 155 -14.11 3.34 10.89
CA LEU A 155 -14.72 4.58 10.40
C LEU A 155 -15.72 4.30 9.26
N GLY A 156 -15.45 3.26 8.46
CA GLY A 156 -16.23 2.86 7.30
C GLY A 156 -17.32 1.84 7.62
N THR A 157 -17.71 1.72 8.89
CA THR A 157 -18.65 0.69 9.35
C THR A 157 -19.90 0.65 8.45
N GLY A 158 -20.20 -0.53 7.90
CA GLY A 158 -21.31 -0.76 6.97
C GLY A 158 -20.99 -0.49 5.49
N ARG A 159 -19.98 0.34 5.20
CA ARG A 159 -19.57 0.75 3.84
C ARG A 159 -18.34 0.03 3.33
N ILE A 160 -17.39 -0.34 4.20
CA ILE A 160 -16.16 -1.03 3.81
C ILE A 160 -16.19 -2.47 4.30
N ALA A 161 -15.89 -3.42 3.41
CA ALA A 161 -15.74 -4.83 3.73
C ALA A 161 -14.27 -5.19 3.96
N ASP A 162 -13.98 -6.14 4.84
CA ASP A 162 -12.70 -6.87 4.85
C ASP A 162 -12.92 -8.22 4.17
N ARG A 163 -12.41 -8.39 2.94
CA ARG A 163 -12.58 -9.61 2.15
C ARG A 163 -11.33 -9.92 1.34
N VAL A 164 -10.35 -10.55 1.99
CA VAL A 164 -9.10 -11.05 1.37
C VAL A 164 -9.32 -11.73 0.01
N ARG A 165 -10.33 -12.61 -0.12
CA ARG A 165 -10.63 -13.34 -1.37
C ARG A 165 -11.03 -12.42 -2.53
N ALA A 166 -11.59 -11.24 -2.27
CA ALA A 166 -11.97 -10.29 -3.31
C ALA A 166 -10.74 -9.74 -4.07
N HIS A 167 -9.57 -9.75 -3.44
CA HIS A 167 -8.32 -9.28 -4.03
C HIS A 167 -7.54 -10.38 -4.75
N ALA A 168 -7.98 -11.64 -4.68
CA ALA A 168 -7.18 -12.80 -5.09
C ALA A 168 -6.70 -12.70 -6.56
N GLU A 169 -7.56 -12.23 -7.46
CA GLU A 169 -7.27 -12.11 -8.89
C GLU A 169 -7.17 -10.64 -9.35
N GLU A 170 -7.27 -9.68 -8.43
CA GLU A 170 -7.25 -8.25 -8.75
C GLU A 170 -5.82 -7.73 -8.93
N HIS A 171 -5.58 -6.93 -9.96
CA HIS A 171 -4.23 -6.48 -10.33
C HIS A 171 -4.02 -4.97 -10.19
N SER A 172 -5.10 -4.17 -10.08
CA SER A 172 -5.03 -2.70 -10.12
C SER A 172 -4.11 -2.10 -9.04
N ILE A 173 -4.02 -2.77 -7.89
CA ILE A 173 -3.14 -2.44 -6.77
C ILE A 173 -1.76 -3.09 -6.96
N GLU A 174 -1.74 -4.39 -7.29
CA GLU A 174 -0.52 -5.21 -7.38
C GLU A 174 0.53 -4.59 -8.31
N VAL A 175 0.12 -4.12 -9.48
CA VAL A 175 1.02 -3.57 -10.52
C VAL A 175 1.84 -2.38 -10.03
N GLN A 176 1.38 -1.72 -8.97
CA GLN A 176 2.03 -0.54 -8.36
C GLN A 176 3.03 -0.93 -7.26
N LEU A 177 2.90 -2.13 -6.68
CA LEU A 177 3.66 -2.52 -5.50
C LEU A 177 5.18 -2.62 -5.72
N PRO A 178 5.71 -3.05 -6.88
CA PRO A 178 7.16 -3.03 -7.09
C PRO A 178 7.75 -1.62 -7.08
N PHE A 179 7.03 -0.60 -7.56
CA PHE A 179 7.47 0.80 -7.45
C PHE A 179 7.54 1.23 -5.98
N ILE A 180 6.51 0.92 -5.20
CA ILE A 180 6.45 1.23 -3.76
C ILE A 180 7.58 0.52 -3.02
N LYS A 181 7.77 -0.78 -3.25
CA LYS A 181 8.82 -1.57 -2.61
C LYS A 181 10.22 -1.04 -2.93
N TYR A 182 10.45 -0.60 -4.17
CA TYR A 182 11.74 -0.06 -4.59
C TYR A 182 12.01 1.32 -3.97
N LEU A 183 11.04 2.23 -4.02
CA LEU A 183 11.21 3.61 -3.54
C LEU A 183 11.15 3.72 -2.01
N PHE A 184 10.30 2.91 -1.38
CA PHE A 184 9.98 2.98 0.04
C PHE A 184 10.05 1.58 0.67
N PRO A 185 11.26 0.99 0.81
CA PRO A 185 11.44 -0.43 1.16
C PRO A 185 10.85 -0.86 2.51
N GLN A 186 10.64 0.10 3.41
CA GLN A 186 10.05 -0.07 4.74
C GLN A 186 8.58 0.36 4.84
N ALA A 187 8.02 0.96 3.78
CA ALA A 187 6.63 1.41 3.81
C ALA A 187 5.68 0.22 3.85
N ARG A 188 4.62 0.36 4.65
CA ARG A 188 3.46 -0.55 4.62
C ARG A 188 2.42 -0.05 3.61
N ILE A 189 1.42 -0.87 3.31
CA ILE A 189 0.31 -0.51 2.44
C ILE A 189 -1.04 -0.66 3.12
N VAL A 190 -2.03 0.11 2.68
CA VAL A 190 -3.45 -0.24 2.85
C VAL A 190 -4.07 -0.43 1.47
N PRO A 191 -4.20 -1.68 1.00
CA PRO A 191 -4.83 -2.00 -0.28
C PRO A 191 -6.36 -1.96 -0.16
N LEU A 192 -7.00 -0.96 -0.76
CA LEU A 192 -8.44 -0.75 -0.73
C LEU A 192 -9.00 -0.74 -2.16
N MET A 193 -9.78 -1.76 -2.51
CA MET A 193 -10.54 -1.80 -3.75
C MET A 193 -11.77 -0.90 -3.63
N VAL A 194 -11.96 -0.01 -4.60
CA VAL A 194 -13.08 0.95 -4.62
C VAL A 194 -13.84 0.80 -5.94
N PRO A 195 -15.03 0.18 -5.95
CA PRO A 195 -15.86 0.11 -7.14
C PRO A 195 -16.45 1.50 -7.45
N PRO A 196 -16.76 1.80 -8.73
CA PRO A 196 -17.29 3.10 -9.16
C PRO A 196 -18.76 3.27 -8.76
N THR A 197 -19.00 3.39 -7.46
CA THR A 197 -20.31 3.51 -6.80
C THR A 197 -20.36 4.84 -6.04
N GLU A 198 -21.53 5.19 -5.50
CA GLU A 198 -21.70 6.40 -4.67
C GLU A 198 -20.79 6.41 -3.42
N ASP A 199 -20.43 5.23 -2.90
CA ASP A 199 -19.52 5.09 -1.77
C ASP A 199 -18.07 5.51 -2.08
N ALA A 200 -17.68 5.66 -3.35
CA ALA A 200 -16.31 5.98 -3.72
C ALA A 200 -15.84 7.34 -3.17
N VAL A 201 -16.71 8.34 -3.18
CA VAL A 201 -16.41 9.68 -2.61
C VAL A 201 -16.30 9.60 -1.10
N ALA A 202 -17.26 8.93 -0.44
CA ALA A 202 -17.28 8.77 1.01
C ALA A 202 -16.04 8.02 1.53
N VAL A 203 -15.55 7.02 0.79
CA VAL A 203 -14.29 6.34 1.11
C VAL A 203 -13.10 7.28 1.00
N GLY A 204 -13.04 8.13 -0.03
CA GLY A 204 -11.98 9.12 -0.20
C GLY A 204 -11.93 10.12 0.96
N GLU A 205 -13.09 10.61 1.39
CA GLU A 205 -13.21 11.52 2.54
C GLU A 205 -12.77 10.86 3.84
N LEU A 206 -13.18 9.61 4.07
CA LEU A 206 -12.80 8.85 5.27
C LEU A 206 -11.30 8.60 5.34
N VAL A 207 -10.66 8.23 4.23
CA VAL A 207 -9.21 7.99 4.18
C VAL A 207 -8.40 9.28 4.44
N ALA A 208 -9.01 10.45 4.25
CA ALA A 208 -8.35 11.74 4.49
C ALA A 208 -8.43 12.23 5.95
N GLU A 209 -9.28 11.63 6.80
CA GLU A 209 -9.48 12.01 8.22
C GLU A 209 -8.38 11.47 9.16
#